data_AF-A0A1G6IIG0-F1
#
_entry.id   AF-A0A1G6IIG0-F1
#
_cell.length_a   1.000
_cell.length_b   1.000
_cell.length_c   1.000
_cell.angle_alpha   90.00
_cell.angle_beta   90.00
_cell.angle_gamma   90.00
#
_symmetry.space_group_name_H-M   'P 1'
#
loop_
_entity.id
_entity.type
_entity.pdbx_description
1 polymer ?
#
loop_
_entity_poly.entity_id
_entity_poly.type
_entity_poly.pdbx_seq_one_letter_code
_entity_poly.pdbx_strand_id
1 'polypeptide(L)' 'MVTLDNWRKSSYSGEGDGNDCVEIARSPAHVAVRDSKAHTGATLVFPAVAFIPFVEALKKAVTAR' A
#
# COMPACT_ATOMS: atom_id res chain seq x y z
N MET A 1 17.49 -0.93 9.64
CA MET A 1 16.58 -1.16 8.49
C MET A 1 15.30 -1.76 9.04
N VAL A 2 14.13 -1.25 8.64
CA VAL A 2 12.85 -1.86 9.02
C VAL A 2 12.64 -3.06 8.09
N THR A 3 12.69 -4.27 8.63
CA THR A 3 12.35 -5.49 7.86
C THR A 3 10.84 -5.65 7.89
N LEU A 4 10.21 -5.39 6.75
CA LEU A 4 8.77 -5.58 6.56
C LEU A 4 8.56 -6.82 5.70
N ASP A 5 8.14 -7.88 6.36
CA ASP A 5 7.89 -9.19 5.77
C ASP A 5 6.38 -9.39 5.54
N ASN A 6 6.00 -10.45 4.82
CA ASN A 6 4.59 -10.80 4.51
C ASN A 6 3.87 -9.78 3.61
N TRP A 7 4.41 -9.55 2.41
CA TRP A 7 3.75 -8.76 1.38
C TRP A 7 2.44 -9.39 0.93
N ARG A 8 1.38 -8.59 0.90
CA ARG A 8 0.07 -8.95 0.37
C ARG A 8 -0.25 -8.05 -0.83
N LYS A 9 -0.41 -8.67 -1.99
CA LYS A 9 -0.87 -8.04 -3.22
C LYS A 9 -2.36 -7.70 -3.14
N SER A 10 -2.75 -6.56 -3.69
CA SER A 10 -4.16 -6.17 -3.81
C SER A 10 -4.90 -7.10 -4.78
N SER A 11 -6.16 -7.42 -4.49
CA SER A 11 -7.03 -8.18 -5.41
C SER A 11 -7.37 -7.41 -6.69
N TYR A 12 -7.15 -6.10 -6.69
CA TYR A 12 -7.30 -5.24 -7.87
C TYR A 12 -6.05 -5.24 -8.77
N SER A 13 -4.96 -5.88 -8.33
CA SER A 13 -3.74 -6.06 -9.11
C SER A 13 -3.84 -7.33 -9.96
N GLY A 14 -4.39 -7.22 -11.18
CA GLY A 14 -4.57 -8.32 -12.13
C GLY A 14 -3.84 -8.11 -13.47
N GLU A 15 -3.77 -9.17 -14.28
CA GLU A 15 -3.31 -9.11 -15.68
C GLU A 15 -4.48 -8.62 -16.55
N GLY A 16 -4.57 -7.30 -16.78
CA GLY A 16 -5.63 -6.64 -17.55
C GLY A 16 -5.61 -5.12 -17.33
N ASP A 17 -6.70 -4.41 -17.65
CA ASP A 17 -6.85 -2.95 -17.46
C ASP A 17 -6.76 -2.48 -15.98
N GLY A 18 -6.51 -3.39 -15.04
CA GLY A 18 -6.29 -3.13 -13.62
C GLY A 18 -4.95 -2.45 -13.35
N ASN A 19 -4.92 -1.12 -13.48
CA ASN A 19 -3.74 -0.30 -13.26
C ASN A 19 -3.36 -0.10 -11.77
N ASP A 20 -4.12 -0.66 -10.84
CA ASP A 20 -3.93 -0.47 -9.39
C ASP A 20 -3.03 -1.57 -8.80
N CYS A 21 -1.80 -1.59 -9.28
CA CYS A 21 -0.79 -2.59 -8.95
C CYS A 21 -0.05 -2.24 -7.64
N VAL A 22 -0.65 -2.58 -6.49
CA VAL A 22 -0.08 -2.28 -5.16
C VAL A 22 0.04 -3.51 -4.26
N GLU A 23 1.12 -3.56 -3.49
CA GLU A 23 1.32 -4.52 -2.40
C GLU A 23 1.57 -3.78 -1.09
N ILE A 24 1.11 -4.38 0.02
CA ILE A 24 1.36 -3.86 1.37
C ILE A 24 2.05 -4.90 2.25
N ALA A 25 2.93 -4.44 3.13
CA ALA A 25 3.46 -5.23 4.23
C ALA A 25 3.22 -4.48 5.54
N ARG A 26 2.87 -5.20 6.60
CA ARG A 26 2.52 -4.62 7.90
C ARG A 26 3.39 -5.19 9.00
N SER A 27 3.85 -4.31 9.88
CA SER A 27 4.46 -4.63 11.17
C SER A 27 3.68 -3.89 12.27
N PRO A 28 3.95 -4.15 13.57
CA PRO A 28 3.29 -3.42 14.65
C PRO A 28 3.48 -1.89 14.57
N ALA A 29 4.65 -1.42 14.10
CA ALA A 29 5.00 -0.01 14.10
C ALA A 29 4.86 0.67 12.72
N HIS A 30 4.90 -0.09 11.63
CA HIS A 30 4.97 0.46 10.27
C HIS A 30 4.10 -0.29 9.27
N VAL A 31 3.67 0.44 8.25
CA VAL A 31 3.07 -0.10 7.02
C VAL A 31 3.95 0.31 5.85
N ALA A 32 4.35 -0.67 5.02
CA ALA A 32 4.99 -0.39 3.75
C ALA A 32 4.01 -0.59 2.60
N VAL A 33 4.17 0.24 1.57
CA VAL A 33 3.44 0.19 0.31
C VAL A 33 4.46 0.24 -0.83
N ARG A 34 4.31 -0.64 -1.81
CA ARG A 34 5.10 -0.61 -3.04
C ARG A 34 4.26 -0.97 -4.25
N ASP A 35 4.81 -0.66 -5.41
CA ASP A 35 4.26 -1.06 -6.69
C ASP A 35 4.49 -2.57 -6.93
N SER A 36 3.42 -3.29 -7.29
CA SER A 36 3.44 -4.74 -7.55
C SER A 36 4.24 -5.15 -8.79
N LYS A 37 4.53 -4.23 -9.70
CA LYS A 37 5.28 -4.44 -10.95
C LYS A 37 6.74 -4.00 -10.80
N ALA A 38 7.04 -3.10 -9.86
CA ALA A 38 8.37 -2.58 -9.59
C ALA A 38 8.89 -2.98 -8.20
N HIS A 39 9.09 -4.29 -7.97
CA HIS A 39 9.56 -4.82 -6.67
C HIS A 39 10.95 -4.31 -6.25
N THR A 40 11.78 -3.87 -7.20
CA THR A 40 13.09 -3.25 -6.95
C THR A 40 13.04 -1.73 -6.83
N GLY A 41 11.85 -1.13 -7.02
CA GLY A 41 11.62 0.29 -6.89
C GLY A 41 11.52 0.76 -5.44
N ALA A 42 11.23 2.05 -5.27
CA ALA A 42 11.11 2.65 -3.95
C ALA A 42 9.90 2.08 -3.18
N THR A 43 10.13 1.79 -1.90
CA THR A 43 9.07 1.41 -0.95
C THR A 43 8.71 2.62 -0.09
N LEU A 44 7.42 2.96 -0.05
CA LEU A 44 6.92 3.97 0.87
C LEU A 44 6.66 3.33 2.22
N VAL A 45 7.19 3.92 3.30
CA VAL A 45 7.03 3.41 4.67
C VAL A 45 6.36 4.48 5.54
N PHE A 46 5.28 4.08 6.20
CA PHE A 46 4.48 4.94 7.06
C PHE A 46 4.47 4.40 8.49
N PRO A 47 4.43 5.25 9.52
CA PRO A 47 4.05 4.82 10.87
C PRO A 47 2.64 4.23 10.84
N ALA A 48 2.43 3.10 11.52
CA ALA A 48 1.14 2.39 11.50
C ALA A 48 -0.02 3.28 11.98
N VAL A 49 0.24 4.13 12.99
CA VAL A 49 -0.75 5.08 13.53
C VAL A 49 -1.15 6.17 12.54
N ALA A 50 -0.27 6.53 11.60
CA ALA A 50 -0.54 7.54 10.58
C ALA A 50 -1.21 6.94 9.33
N PHE A 51 -1.02 5.64 9.08
CA PHE A 51 -1.55 4.98 7.90
C PHE A 51 -3.09 4.87 7.91
N ILE A 52 -3.70 4.68 9.08
CA ILE A 52 -5.16 4.61 9.24
C ILE A 52 -5.85 5.91 8.80
N PRO A 53 -5.54 7.09 9.37
CA PRO A 53 -6.18 8.34 8.96
C PRO A 53 -5.87 8.72 7.51
N PHE A 54 -4.69 8.34 7.00
CA PHE A 54 -4.35 8.52 5.58
C PHE A 54 -5.32 7.77 4.66
N VAL A 55 -5.57 6.48 4.90
CA VAL A 55 -6.49 5.69 4.08
C VAL A 55 -7.93 6.21 4.18
N GLU A 56 -8.37 6.63 5.37
CA GLU A 56 -9.70 7.22 5.54
C GLU A 56 -9.87 8.53 4.76
N ALA A 57 -8.82 9.37 4.70
CA ALA A 57 -8.82 10.56 3.88
C ALA A 57 -8.96 10.24 2.39
N LEU A 58 -8.24 9.22 1.89
CA LEU A 58 -8.34 8.77 0.50
C LEU A 58 -9.75 8.28 0.14
N LYS A 59 -10.37 7.45 0.99
CA LYS A 59 -11.74 6.96 0.76
C LYS A 59 -12.73 8.12 0.61
N LYS A 60 -12.66 9.10 1.50
CA LYS A 60 -13.51 10.30 1.45
C LYS A 60 -13.30 11.09 0.18
N ALA A 61 -12.05 11.27 -0.25
CA ALA A 61 -11.73 11.97 -1.48
C ALA A 61 -12.30 11.27 -2.73
N VAL A 62 -12.30 9.92 -2.75
CA VAL A 62 -12.90 9.15 -3.84
C VAL A 62 -14.43 9.26 -3.86
N THR A 63 -15.09 9.22 -2.70
CA THR A 63 -16.56 9.32 -2.61
C THR A 63 -17.09 10.74 -2.85
N ALA A 64 -16.29 11.76 -2.60
CA ALA A 64 -16.64 13.15 -2.86
C ALA A 64 -16.52 13.57 -4.33
N ARG A 65 -16.12 12.64 -5.21
CA ARG A 65 -15.98 12.83 -6.66
C ARG A 65 -17.17 12.21 -7.39
#